data_AF-B4H589-F1
#
_entry.id   AF-B4H589-F1
#
_cell.length_a   1.000
_cell.length_b   1.000
_cell.length_c   1.000
_cell.angle_alpha   90.00
_cell.angle_beta   90.00
_cell.angle_gamma   90.00
#
_symmetry.space_group_name_H-M   'P 1'
#
loop_
_entity.id
_entity.type
_entity.pdbx_description
1 polymer ?
#
loop_
_entity_poly.entity_id
_entity_poly.type
_entity_poly.pdbx_seq_one_letter_code
_entity_poly.pdbx_strand_id
1 'polypeptide(L)'
;MFGGYLDTSVRIIGVVFLADLIRRLALSIIEYFQFSRHYLPEDRLWVILRRSFIYNKSSTFIFLGFVVLGFIRFSATGNYKSLIPTAMYLAQMPLYWLLFSGLGGSTLSYSHWIREPHGLDYASGMASNYFHGYLNLSLPERQGEGLQHRMAVYEETHNITFGLHRLIILIPDEMFVNGIIESDLLEKVEPLETVHIKRAGVDRPYKHAVYKLKRKIDGKIYYFAIEGATPMLSFFDSMQSHLSATWQMHEMKREIWLKFYKHLKDLLQTWPETRNLVEPIIYNSHDTNGNLIDVGELIIAHMENKKKKYA
;
A
#
# COMPACT_ATOMS: atom_id res chain seq x y z
N MET A 1 40.81 -1.19 -33.48
CA MET A 1 39.80 -2.02 -32.80
C MET A 1 38.94 -1.22 -31.82
N PHE A 2 39.54 -0.47 -30.90
CA PHE A 2 38.80 0.30 -29.86
C PHE A 2 37.89 1.42 -30.43
N GLY A 3 38.34 2.18 -31.44
CA GLY A 3 37.55 3.26 -32.04
C GLY A 3 36.25 2.77 -32.71
N GLY A 4 36.31 1.65 -33.44
CA GLY A 4 35.11 1.07 -34.07
C GLY A 4 34.11 0.50 -33.07
N TYR A 5 34.58 -0.02 -31.94
CA TYR A 5 33.71 -0.44 -30.84
C TYR A 5 32.95 0.75 -30.26
N LEU A 6 33.64 1.86 -29.97
CA LEU A 6 33.02 3.10 -29.48
C LEU A 6 31.98 3.64 -30.47
N ASP A 7 32.31 3.68 -31.76
CA ASP A 7 31.40 4.15 -32.81
C ASP A 7 30.11 3.31 -32.85
N THR A 8 30.25 1.97 -32.76
CA THR A 8 29.11 1.05 -32.69
C THR A 8 28.29 1.24 -31.40
N SER A 9 28.93 1.38 -30.25
CA SER A 9 28.23 1.57 -28.97
C SER A 9 27.41 2.87 -28.95
N VAL A 10 27.98 3.98 -29.42
CA VAL A 10 27.27 5.26 -29.53
C VAL A 10 26.07 5.15 -30.47
N ARG A 11 26.22 4.44 -31.60
CA ARG A 11 25.10 4.21 -32.55
C ARG A 11 23.98 3.38 -31.94
N ILE A 12 24.28 2.25 -31.30
CA ILE A 12 23.28 1.38 -30.68
C ILE A 12 22.49 2.17 -29.64
N ILE A 13 23.19 2.91 -28.78
CA ILE A 13 22.55 3.68 -27.73
C ILE A 13 21.75 4.85 -28.31
N GLY A 14 22.27 5.52 -29.33
CA GLY A 14 21.52 6.53 -30.09
C GLY A 14 20.21 5.98 -30.66
N VAL A 15 20.21 4.75 -31.21
CA VAL A 15 19.00 4.08 -31.69
C VAL A 15 18.04 3.73 -30.55
N VAL A 16 18.53 3.21 -29.44
CA VAL A 16 17.70 2.90 -28.25
C VAL A 16 17.00 4.16 -27.74
N PHE A 17 17.72 5.27 -27.59
CA PHE A 17 17.13 6.54 -27.17
C PHE A 17 16.17 7.12 -28.20
N LEU A 18 16.48 7.03 -29.50
CA LEU A 18 15.60 7.49 -30.56
C LEU A 18 14.31 6.65 -30.60
N ALA A 19 14.40 5.34 -30.45
CA ALA A 19 13.24 4.45 -30.38
C ALA A 19 12.36 4.74 -29.15
N ASP A 20 12.96 5.04 -28.00
CA ASP A 20 12.26 5.49 -26.80
C ASP A 20 11.56 6.83 -26.99
N LEU A 21 12.26 7.81 -27.57
CA LEU A 21 11.74 9.14 -27.86
C LEU A 21 10.51 9.06 -28.78
N ILE A 22 10.61 8.30 -29.88
CA ILE A 22 9.51 8.08 -30.81
C ILE A 22 8.31 7.44 -30.11
N ARG A 23 8.54 6.42 -29.27
CA ARG A 23 7.48 5.77 -28.50
C ARG A 23 6.79 6.76 -27.55
N ARG A 24 7.56 7.57 -26.81
CA ARG A 24 7.01 8.57 -25.88
C ARG A 24 6.23 9.65 -26.61
N LEU A 25 6.71 10.14 -27.76
CA LEU A 25 5.97 11.07 -28.62
C LEU A 25 4.65 10.46 -29.10
N ALA A 26 4.67 9.21 -29.56
CA ALA A 26 3.45 8.51 -29.98
C ALA A 26 2.45 8.38 -28.82
N LEU A 27 2.92 8.02 -27.62
CA LEU A 27 2.09 7.98 -26.42
C LEU A 27 1.56 9.37 -26.04
N SER A 28 2.35 10.44 -26.14
CA SER A 28 1.88 11.81 -25.91
C SER A 28 0.75 12.20 -26.88
N ILE A 29 0.86 11.81 -28.15
CA ILE A 29 -0.18 12.06 -29.16
C ILE A 29 -1.44 11.28 -28.81
N ILE A 30 -1.32 9.98 -28.51
CA ILE A 30 -2.45 9.14 -28.09
C ILE A 30 -3.12 9.73 -26.84
N GLU A 31 -2.34 10.12 -25.84
CA GLU A 31 -2.82 10.73 -24.60
C GLU A 31 -3.60 12.03 -24.85
N TYR A 32 -3.09 12.88 -25.76
CA TYR A 32 -3.72 14.14 -26.10
C TYR A 32 -5.10 13.97 -26.73
N PHE A 33 -5.26 12.98 -27.61
CA PHE A 33 -6.51 12.75 -28.34
C PHE A 33 -7.49 11.84 -27.58
N GLN A 34 -7.04 10.69 -27.07
CA GLN A 34 -7.91 9.69 -26.46
C GLN A 34 -8.20 9.97 -24.99
N PHE A 35 -7.22 10.48 -24.24
CA PHE A 35 -7.31 10.65 -22.78
C PHE A 35 -7.44 12.11 -22.36
N SER A 36 -7.89 12.98 -23.27
CA SER A 36 -8.05 14.44 -23.07
C SER A 36 -8.82 14.84 -21.81
N ARG A 37 -9.75 14.00 -21.33
CA ARG A 37 -10.56 14.25 -20.12
C ARG A 37 -9.77 14.13 -18.80
N HIS A 38 -8.58 13.52 -18.82
CA HIS A 38 -7.72 13.41 -17.63
C HIS A 38 -6.88 14.67 -17.35
N TYR A 39 -6.99 15.69 -18.21
CA TYR A 39 -6.20 16.92 -18.15
C TYR A 39 -7.09 18.15 -18.19
N LEU A 40 -6.72 19.15 -17.39
CA LEU A 40 -7.32 20.48 -17.51
C LEU A 40 -7.03 21.05 -18.91
N PRO A 41 -8.00 21.74 -19.55
CA PRO A 41 -7.81 22.27 -20.90
C PRO A 41 -6.63 23.24 -21.04
N GLU A 42 -6.37 24.03 -20.00
CA GLU A 42 -5.39 25.13 -20.00
C GLU A 42 -3.94 24.63 -20.16
N ASP A 43 -3.57 23.56 -19.44
CA ASP A 43 -2.18 23.06 -19.39
C ASP A 43 -2.00 21.69 -20.06
N ARG A 44 -3.01 21.20 -20.78
CA ARG A 44 -3.06 19.82 -21.28
C ARG A 44 -1.77 19.38 -21.97
N LEU A 45 -1.32 20.15 -22.96
CA LEU A 45 -0.18 19.82 -23.80
C LEU A 45 1.11 19.79 -22.96
N TRP A 46 1.31 20.80 -22.12
CA TRP A 46 2.47 20.90 -21.24
C TRP A 46 2.55 19.74 -20.25
N VAL A 47 1.45 19.40 -19.57
CA VAL A 47 1.42 18.31 -18.59
C VAL A 47 1.70 16.97 -19.25
N ILE A 48 1.12 16.70 -20.41
CA ILE A 48 1.34 15.45 -21.16
C ILE A 48 2.82 15.33 -21.55
N LEU A 49 3.41 16.37 -22.14
CA LEU A 49 4.83 16.35 -22.52
C LEU A 49 5.72 16.19 -21.29
N ARG A 50 5.46 16.95 -20.23
CA ARG A 50 6.21 16.84 -18.97
C ARG A 50 6.17 15.41 -18.43
N ARG A 51 5.00 14.78 -18.36
CA ARG A 51 4.86 13.39 -17.89
C ARG A 51 5.56 12.39 -18.82
N SER A 52 5.46 12.62 -20.12
CA SER A 52 6.03 11.73 -21.14
C SER A 52 7.56 11.75 -21.16
N PHE A 53 8.20 12.88 -20.82
CA PHE A 53 9.66 13.06 -20.90
C PHE A 53 10.38 13.15 -19.55
N ILE A 54 9.77 12.65 -18.47
CA ILE A 54 10.50 12.43 -17.21
C ILE A 54 11.31 11.13 -17.33
N TYR A 55 12.64 11.28 -17.18
CA TYR A 55 13.59 10.19 -17.13
C TYR A 55 14.11 9.99 -15.70
N ASN A 56 14.43 8.74 -15.35
CA ASN A 56 15.17 8.46 -14.12
C ASN A 56 16.57 9.09 -14.21
N LYS A 57 17.09 9.59 -13.08
CA LYS A 57 18.42 10.21 -12.98
C LYS A 57 19.51 9.33 -13.59
N SER A 58 19.49 8.02 -13.33
CA SER A 58 20.47 7.08 -13.87
C SER A 58 20.46 7.05 -15.40
N SER A 59 19.28 7.01 -16.01
CA SER A 59 19.13 7.03 -17.47
C SER A 59 19.63 8.34 -18.08
N THR A 60 19.38 9.47 -17.41
CA THR A 60 19.87 10.78 -17.84
C THR A 60 21.40 10.87 -17.80
N PHE A 61 22.05 10.34 -16.76
CA PHE A 61 23.51 10.32 -16.67
C PHE A 61 24.14 9.40 -17.73
N ILE A 62 23.55 8.23 -17.97
CA ILE A 62 23.99 7.32 -19.04
C ILE A 62 23.89 8.03 -20.39
N PHE A 63 22.74 8.65 -20.69
CA PHE A 63 22.55 9.40 -21.92
C PHE A 63 23.61 10.50 -22.10
N LEU A 64 23.80 11.33 -21.08
CA LEU A 64 24.77 12.42 -21.10
C LEU A 64 26.20 11.89 -21.33
N GLY A 65 26.57 10.79 -20.67
CA GLY A 65 27.86 10.12 -20.88
C GLY A 65 28.08 9.72 -22.33
N PHE A 66 27.08 9.12 -22.99
CA PHE A 66 27.19 8.75 -24.41
C PHE A 66 27.19 9.95 -25.35
N VAL A 67 26.47 11.02 -25.02
CA VAL A 67 26.53 12.29 -25.77
C VAL A 67 27.95 12.89 -25.69
N VAL A 68 28.54 12.95 -24.50
CA VAL A 68 29.92 13.46 -24.30
C VAL A 68 30.93 12.58 -25.04
N LEU A 69 30.81 11.25 -24.95
CA LEU A 69 31.66 10.33 -25.71
C LEU A 69 31.53 10.53 -27.22
N GLY A 70 30.31 10.76 -27.72
CA GLY A 70 30.05 11.13 -29.10
C GLY A 70 30.77 12.42 -29.50
N PHE A 71 30.70 13.48 -28.68
CA PHE A 71 31.39 14.74 -28.95
C PHE A 71 32.92 14.61 -28.93
N ILE A 72 33.48 13.88 -27.96
CA ILE A 72 34.92 13.61 -27.89
C ILE A 72 35.36 12.85 -29.15
N ARG A 73 34.59 11.83 -29.55
CA ARG A 73 34.88 11.03 -30.75
C ARG A 73 34.77 11.84 -32.03
N PHE A 74 33.77 12.72 -32.13
CA PHE A 74 33.63 13.66 -33.23
C PHE A 74 34.82 14.61 -33.31
N SER A 75 35.22 15.21 -32.18
CA SER A 75 36.39 16.10 -32.11
C SER A 75 37.68 15.40 -32.52
N ALA A 76 37.87 14.15 -32.11
CA ALA A 76 39.09 13.39 -32.41
C ALA A 76 39.18 12.90 -33.87
N THR A 77 38.06 12.73 -34.56
CA THR A 77 38.03 12.13 -35.93
C THR A 77 37.57 13.08 -37.03
N GLY A 78 36.89 14.17 -36.68
CA GLY A 78 36.22 15.07 -37.62
C GLY A 78 35.05 14.43 -38.39
N ASN A 79 34.74 13.15 -38.16
CA ASN A 79 33.80 12.39 -38.98
C ASN A 79 32.49 12.11 -38.24
N TYR A 80 31.52 13.02 -38.36
CA TYR A 80 30.20 12.87 -37.75
C TYR A 80 29.39 11.67 -38.30
N LYS A 81 29.63 11.26 -39.56
CA LYS A 81 28.93 10.11 -40.17
C LYS A 81 29.25 8.79 -39.45
N SER A 82 30.38 8.72 -38.76
CA SER A 82 30.73 7.57 -37.92
C SER A 82 29.82 7.43 -36.69
N LEU A 83 29.14 8.50 -36.26
CA LEU A 83 28.30 8.52 -35.05
C LEU A 83 26.80 8.46 -35.35
N ILE A 84 26.38 8.89 -36.55
CA ILE A 84 24.97 8.82 -36.96
C ILE A 84 24.58 7.35 -37.20
N PRO A 85 23.47 6.86 -36.61
CA PRO A 85 22.95 5.53 -36.91
C PRO A 85 22.57 5.39 -38.39
N THR A 86 23.05 4.32 -39.03
CA THR A 86 22.65 3.99 -40.41
C THR A 86 21.28 3.31 -40.44
N ALA A 87 20.66 3.21 -41.63
CA ALA A 87 19.36 2.57 -41.82
C ALA A 87 19.28 1.15 -41.21
N MET A 88 20.38 0.39 -41.24
CA MET A 88 20.46 -0.93 -40.61
C MET A 88 20.23 -0.88 -39.10
N TYR A 89 20.81 0.10 -38.40
CA TYR A 89 20.57 0.27 -36.96
C TYR A 89 19.16 0.77 -36.68
N LEU A 90 18.63 1.69 -37.51
CA LEU A 90 17.24 2.16 -37.35
C LEU A 90 16.22 1.03 -37.55
N ALA A 91 16.50 0.06 -38.44
CA ALA A 91 15.67 -1.12 -38.63
C ALA A 91 15.59 -2.03 -37.39
N GLN A 92 16.46 -1.84 -36.39
CA GLN A 92 16.45 -2.58 -35.12
C GLN A 92 15.54 -1.94 -34.05
N MET A 93 14.94 -0.77 -34.29
CA MET A 93 14.02 -0.13 -33.32
C MET A 93 12.86 -1.02 -32.86
N PRO A 94 12.23 -1.86 -33.72
CA PRO A 94 11.18 -2.76 -33.26
C PRO A 94 11.65 -3.76 -32.20
N LEU A 95 12.93 -4.17 -32.23
CA LEU A 95 13.50 -5.05 -31.20
C LEU A 95 13.56 -4.34 -29.84
N TYR A 96 13.91 -3.05 -29.83
CA TYR A 96 13.82 -2.22 -28.61
C TYR A 96 12.39 -2.23 -28.08
N TRP A 97 11.39 -1.95 -28.92
CA TRP A 97 10.01 -1.95 -28.45
C TRP A 97 9.58 -3.32 -27.93
N LEU A 98 9.92 -4.42 -28.60
CA LEU A 98 9.59 -5.77 -28.13
C LEU A 98 10.20 -6.07 -26.74
N LEU A 99 11.50 -5.78 -26.57
CA LEU A 99 12.22 -6.02 -25.32
C LEU A 99 11.66 -5.18 -24.16
N PHE A 100 11.38 -3.90 -24.39
CA PHE A 100 10.99 -2.96 -23.34
C PHE A 100 9.47 -2.76 -23.18
N SER A 101 8.64 -3.30 -24.07
CA SER A 101 7.18 -3.26 -23.94
C SER A 101 6.54 -4.63 -23.76
N GLY A 102 7.09 -5.67 -24.39
CA GLY A 102 6.54 -7.03 -24.34
C GLY A 102 7.17 -7.91 -23.26
N LEU A 103 8.48 -7.80 -23.04
CA LEU A 103 9.23 -8.70 -22.15
C LEU A 103 9.57 -8.09 -20.79
N GLY A 104 9.37 -6.77 -20.59
CA GLY A 104 9.72 -6.09 -19.35
C GLY A 104 8.70 -6.24 -18.20
N GLY A 105 7.49 -6.71 -18.51
CA GLY A 105 6.44 -6.90 -17.51
C GLY A 105 6.55 -8.27 -16.84
N SER A 106 6.71 -8.30 -15.52
CA SER A 106 6.65 -9.53 -14.72
C SER A 106 5.75 -9.32 -13.50
N THR A 107 5.16 -10.41 -12.98
CA THR A 107 4.43 -10.40 -11.69
C THR A 107 5.32 -9.91 -10.55
N LEU A 108 6.62 -10.21 -10.61
CA LEU A 108 7.60 -9.71 -9.66
C LEU A 108 7.75 -8.18 -9.72
N SER A 109 7.70 -7.57 -10.92
CA SER A 109 7.72 -6.12 -11.08
C SER A 109 6.51 -5.46 -10.41
N TYR A 110 5.32 -6.05 -10.51
CA TYR A 110 4.12 -5.57 -9.81
C TYR A 110 4.26 -5.70 -8.28
N SER A 111 4.81 -6.80 -7.79
CA SER A 111 5.09 -7.00 -6.36
C SER A 111 6.04 -5.92 -5.83
N HIS A 112 7.14 -5.62 -6.55
CA HIS A 112 8.05 -4.54 -6.17
C HIS A 112 7.36 -3.18 -6.17
N TRP A 113 6.54 -2.88 -7.18
CA TRP A 113 5.78 -1.65 -7.24
C TRP A 113 4.85 -1.51 -6.01
N ILE A 114 4.04 -2.52 -5.67
CA ILE A 114 3.17 -2.50 -4.47
C ILE A 114 3.98 -2.28 -3.18
N ARG A 115 5.18 -2.85 -3.09
CA ARG A 115 6.04 -2.70 -1.89
C ARG A 115 6.58 -1.28 -1.74
N GLU A 116 6.77 -0.53 -2.83
CA GLU A 116 7.27 0.84 -2.80
C GLU A 116 6.30 1.80 -2.07
N PRO A 117 6.81 2.86 -1.42
CA PRO A 117 5.99 3.80 -0.66
C PRO A 117 5.38 4.91 -1.56
N HIS A 118 4.71 4.54 -2.65
CA HIS A 118 4.11 5.50 -3.57
C HIS A 118 2.67 5.90 -3.21
N GLY A 119 1.98 5.11 -2.37
CA GLY A 119 0.65 5.43 -1.83
C GLY A 119 -0.50 5.30 -2.84
N LEU A 120 -0.22 4.86 -4.06
CA LEU A 120 -1.21 4.67 -5.14
C LEU A 120 -1.68 3.20 -5.27
N ASP A 121 -1.09 2.30 -4.48
CA ASP A 121 -1.49 0.90 -4.46
C ASP A 121 -2.74 0.70 -3.61
N TYR A 122 -3.43 -0.40 -3.87
CA TYR A 122 -4.68 -0.76 -3.21
C TYR A 122 -4.52 -0.87 -1.68
N ALA A 123 -3.40 -1.40 -1.19
CA ALA A 123 -3.14 -1.62 0.23
C ALA A 123 -2.91 -0.31 0.99
N SER A 124 -2.03 0.56 0.47
CA SER A 124 -1.76 1.87 1.07
C SER A 124 -3.01 2.76 1.06
N GLY A 125 -3.79 2.72 -0.04
CA GLY A 125 -5.06 3.43 -0.14
C GLY A 125 -6.07 2.99 0.92
N MET A 126 -6.28 1.68 1.09
CA MET A 126 -7.16 1.15 2.14
C MET A 126 -6.71 1.51 3.55
N ALA A 127 -5.43 1.34 3.86
CA ALA A 127 -4.90 1.65 5.18
C ALA A 127 -5.04 3.15 5.50
N SER A 128 -4.74 4.03 4.54
CA SER A 128 -4.86 5.48 4.70
C SER A 128 -6.32 5.91 4.87
N ASN A 129 -7.24 5.33 4.08
CA ASN A 129 -8.67 5.62 4.18
C ASN A 129 -9.26 5.12 5.49
N TYR A 130 -8.85 3.96 6.00
CA TYR A 130 -9.30 3.47 7.30
C TYR A 130 -8.76 4.31 8.45
N PHE A 131 -7.48 4.70 8.38
CA PHE A 131 -6.87 5.57 9.37
C PHE A 131 -7.56 6.95 9.41
N HIS A 132 -7.60 7.70 8.31
CA HIS A 132 -8.19 9.04 8.28
C HIS A 132 -9.74 9.02 8.27
N GLY A 133 -10.33 7.94 7.79
CA GLY A 133 -11.77 7.72 7.68
C GLY A 133 -12.43 7.34 8.99
N TYR A 134 -11.71 6.65 9.86
CA TYR A 134 -12.27 5.99 11.04
C TYR A 134 -11.39 6.19 12.27
N LEU A 135 -10.18 5.61 12.31
CA LEU A 135 -9.37 5.55 13.53
C LEU A 135 -8.95 6.93 14.06
N ASN A 136 -8.50 7.83 13.18
CA ASN A 136 -8.11 9.19 13.56
C ASN A 136 -9.32 10.08 13.93
N LEU A 137 -10.55 9.59 13.72
CA LEU A 137 -11.74 10.29 14.17
C LEU A 137 -12.24 9.77 15.50
N SER A 138 -12.34 8.44 15.65
CA SER A 138 -13.02 7.83 16.79
C SER A 138 -12.13 7.63 18.02
N LEU A 139 -10.80 7.65 17.87
CA LEU A 139 -9.89 7.25 18.95
C LEU A 139 -9.27 8.43 19.73
N PRO A 140 -8.74 9.48 19.07
CA PRO A 140 -8.12 10.60 19.77
C PRO A 140 -9.04 11.27 20.79
N GLU A 141 -8.44 11.83 21.83
CA GLU A 141 -9.16 12.60 22.84
C GLU A 141 -9.73 13.89 22.24
N ARG A 142 -11.06 14.02 22.25
CA ARG A 142 -11.79 15.18 21.76
C ARG A 142 -13.01 15.39 22.63
N GLN A 143 -13.03 16.50 23.38
CA GLN A 143 -14.17 16.89 24.20
C GLN A 143 -14.62 15.81 25.22
N GLY A 144 -13.71 14.96 25.70
CA GLY A 144 -14.05 13.87 26.62
C GLY A 144 -14.52 12.59 25.93
N GLU A 145 -14.48 12.50 24.60
CA GLU A 145 -15.02 11.35 23.87
C GLU A 145 -13.94 10.38 23.34
N GLY A 146 -12.69 10.55 23.79
CA GLY A 146 -11.57 9.70 23.35
C GLY A 146 -11.72 8.23 23.74
N LEU A 147 -10.98 7.34 23.07
CA LEU A 147 -10.98 5.90 23.38
C LEU A 147 -10.64 5.65 24.85
N GLN A 148 -9.56 6.27 25.36
CA GLN A 148 -9.09 6.05 26.72
C GLN A 148 -10.12 6.50 27.75
N HIS A 149 -10.76 7.65 27.54
CA HIS A 149 -11.83 8.13 28.41
C HIS A 149 -13.01 7.16 28.43
N ARG A 150 -13.50 6.75 27.25
CA ARG A 150 -14.62 5.81 27.13
C ARG A 150 -14.32 4.46 27.77
N MET A 151 -13.08 3.97 27.66
CA MET A 151 -12.67 2.74 28.33
C MET A 151 -12.64 2.91 29.86
N ALA A 152 -12.12 4.04 30.37
CA ALA A 152 -12.10 4.32 31.80
C ALA A 152 -13.51 4.43 32.41
N VAL A 153 -14.43 5.14 31.73
CA VAL A 153 -15.84 5.23 32.13
C VAL A 153 -16.49 3.85 32.13
N TYR A 154 -16.20 3.01 31.12
CA TYR A 154 -16.72 1.65 31.05
C TYR A 154 -16.19 0.77 32.20
N GLU A 155 -14.90 0.88 32.54
CA GLU A 155 -14.30 0.17 33.69
C GLU A 155 -14.97 0.56 35.00
N GLU A 156 -15.17 1.85 35.24
CA GLU A 156 -15.80 2.38 36.45
C GLU A 156 -17.27 1.96 36.56
N THR A 157 -18.03 2.13 35.48
CA THR A 157 -19.48 1.84 35.45
C THR A 157 -19.78 0.36 35.68
N HIS A 158 -18.96 -0.53 35.11
CA HIS A 158 -19.19 -1.98 35.18
C HIS A 158 -18.33 -2.68 36.25
N ASN A 159 -17.42 -1.96 36.91
CA ASN A 159 -16.42 -2.51 37.83
C ASN A 159 -15.62 -3.67 37.20
N ILE A 160 -15.10 -3.44 35.98
CA ILE A 160 -14.34 -4.42 35.18
C ILE A 160 -12.90 -3.96 34.96
N THR A 161 -12.08 -4.81 34.35
CA THR A 161 -10.73 -4.45 33.94
C THR A 161 -10.48 -4.84 32.49
N PHE A 162 -9.99 -3.90 31.68
CA PHE A 162 -9.48 -4.19 30.35
C PHE A 162 -8.12 -4.87 30.43
N GLY A 163 -7.93 -5.94 29.65
CA GLY A 163 -6.62 -6.58 29.54
C GLY A 163 -5.61 -5.74 28.77
N LEU A 164 -6.10 -4.88 27.87
CA LEU A 164 -5.33 -3.90 27.12
C LEU A 164 -6.16 -2.62 26.98
N HIS A 165 -5.63 -1.49 27.44
CA HIS A 165 -6.22 -0.16 27.22
C HIS A 165 -5.95 0.35 25.80
N ARG A 166 -6.30 -0.46 24.79
CA ARG A 166 -6.14 -0.18 23.36
C ARG A 166 -7.24 -0.87 22.56
N LEU A 167 -7.58 -0.32 21.40
CA LEU A 167 -8.40 -1.00 20.41
C LEU A 167 -7.57 -2.06 19.69
N ILE A 168 -7.97 -3.32 19.79
CA ILE A 168 -7.33 -4.43 19.09
C ILE A 168 -7.96 -4.55 17.70
N ILE A 169 -7.14 -4.50 16.66
CA ILE A 169 -7.57 -4.67 15.26
C ILE A 169 -6.99 -5.98 14.74
N LEU A 170 -7.87 -6.93 14.42
CA LEU A 170 -7.54 -8.25 13.89
C LEU A 170 -7.37 -8.20 12.37
N ILE A 171 -6.26 -8.75 11.89
CA ILE A 171 -5.88 -8.73 10.47
C ILE A 171 -5.42 -10.16 10.07
N PRO A 172 -6.35 -11.09 9.79
CA PRO A 172 -6.01 -12.44 9.35
C PRO A 172 -5.45 -12.46 7.93
N ASP A 173 -4.64 -13.48 7.60
CA ASP A 173 -4.08 -13.71 6.27
C ASP A 173 -5.11 -14.05 5.19
N GLU A 174 -6.25 -14.60 5.62
CA GLU A 174 -7.42 -14.82 4.76
C GLU A 174 -8.23 -13.55 4.49
N MET A 175 -7.90 -12.43 5.16
CA MET A 175 -8.54 -11.12 5.01
C MET A 175 -10.03 -11.10 5.39
N PHE A 176 -10.54 -12.22 5.91
CA PHE A 176 -11.92 -12.40 6.31
C PHE A 176 -12.04 -12.44 7.85
N VAL A 177 -12.94 -11.64 8.38
CA VAL A 177 -13.40 -11.72 9.77
C VAL A 177 -14.92 -11.71 9.72
N ASN A 178 -15.56 -12.70 10.35
CA ASN A 178 -17.02 -12.79 10.36
C ASN A 178 -17.65 -11.57 11.07
N GLY A 179 -18.95 -11.31 10.84
CA GLY A 179 -19.66 -10.17 11.44
C GLY A 179 -19.69 -10.19 12.98
N ILE A 180 -19.42 -11.35 13.57
CA ILE A 180 -19.17 -11.56 15.00
C ILE A 180 -17.82 -12.28 15.12
N ILE A 181 -16.98 -11.86 16.06
CA ILE A 181 -15.73 -12.58 16.33
C ILE A 181 -16.10 -13.87 17.05
N GLU A 182 -15.98 -14.98 16.34
CA GLU A 182 -16.19 -16.33 16.85
C GLU A 182 -14.97 -16.77 17.65
N SER A 183 -15.20 -17.11 18.92
CA SER A 183 -14.17 -17.58 19.85
C SER A 183 -14.83 -18.33 21.00
N ASP A 184 -14.25 -19.47 21.38
CA ASP A 184 -14.73 -20.23 22.52
C ASP A 184 -14.43 -19.49 23.83
N LEU A 185 -13.43 -18.61 23.82
CA LEU A 185 -12.95 -17.87 24.98
C LEU A 185 -13.54 -16.47 25.11
N LEU A 186 -14.08 -15.88 24.03
CA LEU A 186 -14.63 -14.53 24.04
C LEU A 186 -16.16 -14.52 23.97
N GLU A 187 -16.75 -13.60 24.71
CA GLU A 187 -18.18 -13.33 24.72
C GLU A 187 -18.39 -11.85 24.39
N LYS A 188 -19.15 -11.54 23.33
CA LYS A 188 -19.47 -10.15 22.99
C LYS A 188 -20.42 -9.56 24.04
N VAL A 189 -20.06 -8.40 24.56
CA VAL A 189 -20.85 -7.67 25.57
C VAL A 189 -21.23 -6.28 25.03
N GLU A 190 -21.81 -5.44 25.89
CA GLU A 190 -22.19 -4.08 25.52
C GLU A 190 -20.98 -3.29 24.99
N PRO A 191 -21.12 -2.56 23.87
CA PRO A 191 -20.03 -1.82 23.27
C PRO A 191 -19.64 -0.60 24.12
N LEU A 192 -18.51 0.01 23.79
CA LEU A 192 -18.16 1.32 24.34
C LEU A 192 -19.20 2.38 23.91
N GLU A 193 -19.26 3.47 24.67
CA GLU A 193 -20.12 4.62 24.35
C GLU A 193 -19.90 5.08 22.90
N THR A 194 -21.01 5.38 22.22
CA THR A 194 -20.99 5.74 20.80
C THR A 194 -20.63 7.21 20.62
N VAL A 195 -19.58 7.48 19.84
CA VAL A 195 -19.17 8.83 19.50
C VAL A 195 -19.85 9.25 18.20
N HIS A 196 -20.41 10.47 18.17
CA HIS A 196 -21.09 10.99 16.98
C HIS A 196 -20.28 12.13 16.38
N ILE A 197 -19.87 11.98 15.12
CA ILE A 197 -19.08 12.98 14.42
C ILE A 197 -19.74 13.34 13.10
N LYS A 198 -20.05 14.62 12.94
CA LYS A 198 -20.53 15.19 11.68
C LYS A 198 -19.45 15.09 10.60
N ARG A 199 -19.69 14.28 9.57
CA ARG A 199 -18.76 14.08 8.45
C ARG A 199 -19.51 13.94 7.14
N ALA A 200 -19.08 14.73 6.15
CA ALA A 200 -19.66 14.75 4.81
C ALA A 200 -21.19 14.97 4.84
N GLY A 201 -21.64 15.94 5.65
CA GLY A 201 -23.05 16.32 5.76
C GLY A 201 -23.94 15.41 6.62
N VAL A 202 -23.39 14.36 7.24
CA VAL A 202 -24.14 13.39 8.04
C VAL A 202 -23.52 13.26 9.43
N ASP A 203 -24.35 13.14 10.45
CA ASP A 203 -23.91 12.77 11.79
C ASP A 203 -23.67 11.25 11.88
N ARG A 204 -22.41 10.84 12.08
CA ARG A 204 -22.01 9.43 11.95
C ARG A 204 -21.67 8.82 13.31
N PRO A 205 -22.27 7.68 13.67
CA PRO A 205 -21.92 6.96 14.90
C PRO A 205 -20.66 6.12 14.73
N TYR A 206 -19.72 6.25 15.65
CA TYR A 206 -18.50 5.43 15.77
C TYR A 206 -18.62 4.56 17.01
N LYS A 207 -18.74 3.25 16.78
CA LYS A 207 -18.92 2.23 17.82
C LYS A 207 -17.75 1.25 17.81
N HIS A 208 -17.32 0.82 19.00
CA HIS A 208 -16.32 -0.23 19.17
C HIS A 208 -16.90 -1.33 20.06
N ALA A 209 -16.78 -2.57 19.60
CA ALA A 209 -17.29 -3.73 20.32
C ALA A 209 -16.36 -4.10 21.48
N VAL A 210 -16.95 -4.50 22.60
CA VAL A 210 -16.23 -5.04 23.75
C VAL A 210 -16.52 -6.53 23.86
N TYR A 211 -15.48 -7.29 24.17
CA TYR A 211 -15.55 -8.71 24.42
C TYR A 211 -15.00 -9.03 25.80
N LYS A 212 -15.72 -9.91 26.49
CA LYS A 212 -15.38 -10.43 27.81
C LYS A 212 -14.71 -11.79 27.64
N LEU A 213 -13.65 -12.03 28.40
CA LEU A 213 -13.04 -13.35 28.51
C LEU A 213 -13.91 -14.28 29.36
N LYS A 214 -14.25 -15.47 28.86
CA LYS A 214 -15.07 -16.46 29.59
C LYS A 214 -14.31 -17.15 30.72
N ARG A 215 -12.97 -17.09 30.72
CA ARG A 215 -12.10 -17.64 31.77
C ARG A 215 -11.39 -16.55 32.57
N LYS A 216 -10.97 -16.89 33.79
CA LYS A 216 -10.12 -16.03 34.63
C LYS A 216 -8.65 -16.25 34.30
N ILE A 217 -7.87 -15.18 34.31
CA ILE A 217 -6.41 -15.20 34.24
C ILE A 217 -5.90 -14.43 35.46
N ASP A 218 -5.01 -15.04 36.25
CA ASP A 218 -4.52 -14.47 37.52
C ASP A 218 -5.65 -14.05 38.48
N GLY A 219 -6.74 -14.84 38.51
CA GLY A 219 -7.92 -14.57 39.34
C GLY A 219 -8.86 -13.47 38.83
N LYS A 220 -8.54 -12.81 37.71
CA LYS A 220 -9.33 -11.70 37.13
C LYS A 220 -9.97 -12.08 35.80
N ILE A 221 -11.16 -11.53 35.52
CA ILE A 221 -11.80 -11.58 34.19
C ILE A 221 -11.40 -10.31 33.45
N TYR A 222 -10.90 -10.47 32.23
CA TYR A 222 -10.47 -9.35 31.39
C TYR A 222 -11.46 -9.07 30.27
N TYR A 223 -11.53 -7.80 29.90
CA TYR A 223 -12.31 -7.30 28.78
C TYR A 223 -11.38 -6.71 27.72
N PHE A 224 -11.83 -6.65 26.47
CA PHE A 224 -11.05 -6.17 25.35
C PHE A 224 -11.94 -5.42 24.36
N ALA A 225 -11.49 -4.26 23.88
CA ALA A 225 -12.07 -3.62 22.72
C ALA A 225 -11.48 -4.26 21.46
N ILE A 226 -12.31 -4.94 20.65
CA ILE A 226 -11.82 -5.73 19.51
C ILE A 226 -12.68 -5.49 18.27
N GLU A 227 -12.03 -5.35 17.12
CA GLU A 227 -12.65 -5.33 15.81
C GLU A 227 -11.77 -5.99 14.74
N GLY A 228 -12.35 -6.38 13.62
CA GLY A 228 -11.61 -6.78 12.43
C GLY A 228 -11.30 -5.56 11.56
N ALA A 229 -10.19 -5.60 10.81
CA ALA A 229 -9.89 -4.57 9.83
C ALA A 229 -10.90 -4.61 8.67
N THR A 230 -11.95 -3.80 8.75
CA THR A 230 -13.03 -3.73 7.74
C THR A 230 -12.53 -3.59 6.29
N PRO A 231 -11.48 -2.79 5.97
CA PRO A 231 -10.97 -2.72 4.60
C PRO A 231 -10.48 -4.06 4.05
N MET A 232 -9.93 -4.96 4.90
CA MET A 232 -9.53 -6.30 4.48
C MET A 232 -10.73 -7.15 4.11
N LEU A 233 -11.82 -7.07 4.88
CA LEU A 233 -13.07 -7.75 4.53
C LEU A 233 -13.64 -7.21 3.21
N SER A 234 -13.66 -5.89 3.02
CA SER A 234 -14.08 -5.30 1.73
C SER A 234 -13.19 -5.71 0.56
N PHE A 235 -11.89 -5.89 0.78
CA PHE A 235 -10.99 -6.41 -0.23
C PHE A 235 -11.27 -7.89 -0.53
N PHE A 236 -11.51 -8.70 0.50
CA PHE A 236 -11.94 -10.10 0.35
C PHE A 236 -13.21 -10.18 -0.52
N ASP A 237 -14.25 -9.41 -0.19
CA ASP A 237 -15.49 -9.37 -0.97
C ASP A 237 -15.24 -8.91 -2.42
N SER A 238 -14.36 -7.93 -2.61
CA SER A 238 -13.97 -7.46 -3.94
C SER A 238 -13.25 -8.52 -4.75
N MET A 239 -12.45 -9.39 -4.13
CA MET A 239 -11.82 -10.53 -4.79
C MET A 239 -12.81 -11.64 -5.14
N GLN A 240 -13.91 -11.79 -4.40
CA GLN A 240 -14.93 -12.82 -4.69
C GLN A 240 -15.99 -12.34 -5.70
N SER A 241 -16.07 -11.04 -5.96
CA SER A 241 -17.09 -10.44 -6.82
C SER A 241 -16.74 -10.54 -8.31
N HIS A 242 -17.68 -11.00 -9.13
CA HIS A 242 -17.54 -10.96 -10.59
C HIS A 242 -17.42 -9.55 -11.19
N LEU A 243 -17.80 -8.51 -10.43
CA LEU A 243 -17.79 -7.12 -10.91
C LEU A 243 -16.43 -6.42 -10.75
N SER A 244 -15.66 -6.80 -9.72
CA SER A 244 -14.45 -6.09 -9.32
C SER A 244 -13.22 -6.97 -9.19
N ALA A 245 -13.38 -8.30 -9.15
CA ALA A 245 -12.25 -9.22 -9.05
C ALA A 245 -11.35 -9.12 -10.29
N THR A 246 -10.06 -9.10 -10.04
CA THR A 246 -9.03 -9.19 -11.09
C THR A 246 -8.03 -10.27 -10.71
N TRP A 247 -7.41 -10.89 -11.71
CA TRP A 247 -6.39 -11.91 -11.46
C TRP A 247 -5.21 -11.34 -10.65
N GLN A 248 -4.87 -10.06 -10.84
CA GLN A 248 -3.81 -9.38 -10.09
C GLN A 248 -4.15 -9.28 -8.60
N MET A 249 -5.40 -9.07 -8.23
CA MET A 249 -5.81 -9.03 -6.82
C MET A 249 -5.59 -10.39 -6.15
N HIS A 250 -5.95 -11.49 -6.83
CA HIS A 250 -5.73 -12.84 -6.31
C HIS A 250 -4.25 -13.19 -6.21
N GLU A 251 -3.48 -12.89 -7.26
CA GLU A 251 -2.03 -13.16 -7.32
C GLU A 251 -1.27 -12.35 -6.25
N MET A 252 -1.62 -11.08 -6.08
CA MET A 252 -0.94 -10.14 -5.17
C MET A 252 -1.55 -10.08 -3.76
N LYS A 253 -2.52 -10.95 -3.43
CA LYS A 253 -3.29 -10.87 -2.17
C LYS A 253 -2.39 -10.81 -0.93
N ARG A 254 -1.31 -11.60 -0.91
CA ARG A 254 -0.35 -11.65 0.20
C ARG A 254 0.47 -10.35 0.31
N GLU A 255 0.87 -9.78 -0.81
CA GLU A 255 1.58 -8.49 -0.85
C GLU A 255 0.68 -7.36 -0.34
N ILE A 256 -0.58 -7.36 -0.78
CA ILE A 256 -1.58 -6.36 -0.38
C ILE A 256 -1.86 -6.45 1.13
N TRP A 257 -2.05 -7.66 1.66
CA TRP A 257 -2.26 -7.89 3.09
C TRP A 257 -1.09 -7.40 3.96
N LEU A 258 0.14 -7.79 3.64
CA LEU A 258 1.33 -7.38 4.38
C LEU A 258 1.57 -5.87 4.27
N LYS A 259 1.39 -5.30 3.07
CA LYS A 259 1.55 -3.86 2.83
C LYS A 259 0.50 -3.06 3.60
N PHE A 260 -0.75 -3.52 3.64
CA PHE A 260 -1.83 -2.89 4.41
C PHE A 260 -1.46 -2.81 5.89
N TYR A 261 -1.07 -3.94 6.49
CA TYR A 261 -0.65 -3.97 7.89
C TYR A 261 0.52 -3.03 8.15
N LYS A 262 1.57 -3.10 7.33
CA LYS A 262 2.78 -2.30 7.50
C LYS A 262 2.46 -0.80 7.40
N HIS A 263 1.67 -0.41 6.40
CA HIS A 263 1.29 0.99 6.19
C HIS A 263 0.38 1.51 7.31
N LEU A 264 -0.62 0.72 7.72
CA LEU A 264 -1.49 1.10 8.85
C LEU A 264 -0.69 1.26 10.14
N LYS A 265 0.23 0.34 10.43
CA LYS A 265 1.10 0.42 11.61
C LYS A 265 1.99 1.66 11.58
N ASP A 266 2.53 2.01 10.43
CA ASP A 266 3.35 3.22 10.26
C ASP A 266 2.53 4.49 10.54
N LEU A 267 1.30 4.58 10.01
CA LEU A 267 0.39 5.70 10.29
C LEU A 267 0.08 5.82 11.80
N LEU A 268 -0.25 4.71 12.45
CA LEU A 268 -0.56 4.65 13.89
C LEU A 268 0.63 5.01 14.79
N GLN A 269 1.87 4.77 14.33
CA GLN A 269 3.08 5.12 15.08
C GLN A 269 3.51 6.56 14.83
N THR A 270 3.35 7.04 13.60
CA THR A 270 3.80 8.37 13.18
C THR A 270 2.87 9.46 13.70
N TRP A 271 1.55 9.22 13.70
CA TRP A 271 0.59 10.24 14.14
C TRP A 271 0.52 10.33 15.68
N PRO A 272 0.83 11.48 16.29
CA PRO A 272 0.93 11.59 17.76
C PRO A 272 -0.34 11.24 18.51
N GLU A 273 -1.51 11.69 18.01
CA GLU A 273 -2.79 11.55 18.71
C GLU A 273 -3.35 10.12 18.75
N THR A 274 -2.94 9.27 17.81
CA THR A 274 -3.40 7.86 17.73
C THR A 274 -2.34 6.88 18.22
N ARG A 275 -1.14 7.39 18.54
CA ARG A 275 -0.03 6.59 19.05
C ARG A 275 -0.47 5.91 20.35
N ASN A 276 -0.22 4.61 20.43
CA ASN A 276 -0.59 3.76 21.56
C ASN A 276 -2.09 3.60 21.82
N LEU A 277 -2.98 4.05 20.93
CA LEU A 277 -4.44 3.80 21.05
C LEU A 277 -4.88 2.50 20.38
N VAL A 278 -4.11 2.01 19.41
CA VAL A 278 -4.45 0.84 18.61
C VAL A 278 -3.36 -0.22 18.74
N GLU A 279 -3.78 -1.47 18.76
CA GLU A 279 -2.93 -2.65 18.70
C GLU A 279 -3.32 -3.51 17.48
N PRO A 280 -2.66 -3.33 16.32
CA PRO A 280 -2.95 -4.17 15.16
C PRO A 280 -2.27 -5.53 15.30
N ILE A 281 -3.07 -6.60 15.27
CA ILE A 281 -2.63 -8.00 15.36
C ILE A 281 -2.80 -8.64 13.99
N ILE A 282 -1.66 -8.95 13.36
CA ILE A 282 -1.59 -9.73 12.13
C ILE A 282 -1.32 -11.19 12.48
N TYR A 283 -2.08 -12.12 11.90
CA TYR A 283 -1.99 -13.56 12.21
C TYR A 283 -2.44 -14.41 11.02
N ASN A 284 -2.08 -15.69 11.02
CA ASN A 284 -2.65 -16.66 10.08
C ASN A 284 -3.94 -17.23 10.68
N SER A 285 -5.00 -17.37 9.90
CA SER A 285 -6.27 -17.95 10.37
C SER A 285 -6.13 -19.40 10.83
N HIS A 286 -5.16 -20.13 10.26
CA HIS A 286 -4.95 -21.55 10.48
C HIS A 286 -3.59 -21.86 11.13
N ASP A 287 -3.57 -22.87 12.01
CA ASP A 287 -2.36 -23.40 12.62
C ASP A 287 -1.55 -24.29 11.64
N THR A 288 -0.42 -24.84 12.09
CA THR A 288 0.41 -25.75 11.26
C THR A 288 -0.29 -27.04 10.86
N ASN A 289 -1.39 -27.39 11.54
CA ASN A 289 -2.19 -28.58 11.29
C ASN A 289 -3.44 -28.27 10.43
N GLY A 290 -3.67 -27.01 10.07
CA GLY A 290 -4.84 -26.55 9.31
C GLY A 290 -6.10 -26.29 10.14
N ASN A 291 -6.01 -26.26 11.47
CA ASN A 291 -7.14 -25.91 12.33
C ASN A 291 -7.27 -24.39 12.48
N LEU A 292 -8.51 -23.90 12.58
CA LEU A 292 -8.78 -22.50 12.87
C LEU A 292 -8.20 -22.11 14.24
N ILE A 293 -7.48 -21.00 14.27
CA ILE A 293 -6.91 -20.45 15.50
C ILE A 293 -7.99 -19.66 16.24
N ASP A 294 -8.18 -19.97 17.52
CA ASP A 294 -9.03 -19.16 18.39
C ASP A 294 -8.37 -17.80 18.66
N VAL A 295 -9.03 -16.73 18.21
CA VAL A 295 -8.62 -15.34 18.42
C VAL A 295 -8.44 -14.99 19.90
N GLY A 296 -9.22 -15.60 20.79
CA GLY A 296 -9.09 -15.45 22.22
C GLY A 296 -7.72 -15.87 22.74
N GLU A 297 -7.17 -17.00 22.28
CA GLU A 297 -5.82 -17.43 22.68
C GLU A 297 -4.75 -16.46 22.16
N LEU A 298 -4.90 -15.94 20.93
CA LEU A 298 -4.01 -14.92 20.37
C LEU A 298 -4.00 -13.64 21.22
N ILE A 299 -5.16 -13.17 21.64
CA ILE A 299 -5.29 -11.94 22.45
C ILE A 299 -4.71 -12.14 23.85
N ILE A 300 -4.94 -13.31 24.46
CA ILE A 300 -4.38 -13.65 25.77
C ILE A 300 -2.85 -13.66 25.70
N ALA A 301 -2.27 -14.36 24.73
CA ALA A 301 -0.83 -14.39 24.52
C ALA A 301 -0.27 -12.97 24.32
N HIS A 302 -0.97 -12.12 23.57
CA HIS A 302 -0.56 -10.73 23.35
C HIS A 302 -0.60 -9.89 24.62
N MET A 303 -1.67 -10.02 25.42
CA MET A 303 -1.81 -9.36 26.71
C MET A 303 -0.68 -9.76 27.68
N GLU A 304 -0.41 -11.06 27.82
CA GLU A 304 0.63 -11.57 28.73
C GLU A 304 2.03 -11.11 28.31
N ASN A 305 2.32 -11.14 27.01
CA ASN A 305 3.60 -10.65 26.48
C ASN A 305 3.78 -9.14 26.71
N LYS A 306 2.71 -8.35 26.60
CA LYS A 306 2.74 -6.91 26.94
C LYS A 306 2.99 -6.70 28.43
N LYS A 307 2.30 -7.42 29.30
CA LYS A 307 2.51 -7.35 30.75
C LYS A 307 3.97 -7.62 31.12
N LYS A 308 4.59 -8.66 30.54
CA LYS A 308 6.02 -8.98 30.75
C LYS A 308 6.98 -7.88 30.28
N LYS A 309 6.62 -7.12 29.25
CA LYS A 309 7.48 -6.06 28.69
C LYS A 309 7.45 -4.76 29.51
N TYR A 310 6.41 -4.57 30.33
CA TYR A 310 6.20 -3.37 31.15
C TYR A 310 6.20 -3.67 32.66
N ALA A 311 6.52 -4.90 33.06
CA ALA A 311 6.85 -5.29 34.43
C ALA A 311 8.36 -5.11 34.67
#